data_AF-A0A349HFU2-F1
#
_entry.id   AF-A0A349HFU2-F1
#
_cell.length_a   1.000
_cell.length_b   1.000
_cell.length_c   1.000
_cell.angle_alpha   90.00
_cell.angle_beta   90.00
_cell.angle_gamma   90.00
#
_symmetry.space_group_name_H-M   'P 1'
#
loop_
_entity.id
_entity.type
_entity.pdbx_description
1 polymer ?
#
loop_
_entity_poly.entity_id
_entity_poly.type
_entity_poly.pdbx_seq_one_letter_code
_entity_poly.pdbx_strand_id
1 'polypeptide(L)'
;MQISVDIATHILSEKFKIPSSMAESFIYLGQERILDKVLAEQLARSGGLRNVAVREYMNLDWEIVHAVSVKHLDDFAQFGDAVMEWLHSQQ
;
A
#
# COMPACT_ATOMS: atom_id res chain seq x y z
N MET A 1 -7.30 -0.42 0.45
CA MET A 1 -6.33 -1.20 1.22
C MET A 1 -6.33 -2.70 0.90
N GLN A 2 -7.28 -3.53 1.36
CA GLN A 2 -7.22 -4.99 1.11
C GLN A 2 -7.07 -5.35 -0.37
N ILE A 3 -7.87 -4.72 -1.24
CA ILE A 3 -7.77 -4.90 -2.71
C ILE A 3 -6.37 -4.61 -3.25
N SER A 4 -5.70 -3.55 -2.76
CA SER A 4 -4.34 -3.19 -3.18
C SER A 4 -3.31 -4.27 -2.81
N VAL A 5 -3.53 -4.94 -1.67
CA VAL A 5 -2.67 -6.04 -1.20
C VAL A 5 -2.89 -7.30 -2.04
N ASP A 6 -4.15 -7.57 -2.40
CA ASP A 6 -4.49 -8.70 -3.26
C ASP A 6 -3.86 -8.52 -4.65
N ILE A 7 -3.96 -7.31 -5.23
CA ILE A 7 -3.30 -6.95 -6.49
C ILE A 7 -1.78 -7.11 -6.39
N ALA A 8 -1.16 -6.53 -5.35
CA ALA A 8 0.29 -6.61 -5.15
C ALA A 8 0.77 -8.06 -5.02
N THR A 9 0.04 -8.87 -4.24
CA THR A 9 0.37 -10.29 -4.02
C THR A 9 0.20 -11.10 -5.29
N HIS A 10 -0.85 -10.82 -6.08
CA HIS A 10 -1.05 -11.46 -7.37
C HIS A 10 0.12 -11.18 -8.33
N ILE A 11 0.47 -9.91 -8.54
CA ILE A 11 1.63 -9.51 -9.38
C ILE A 11 2.92 -10.21 -8.92
N LEU A 12 3.17 -10.20 -7.61
CA LEU A 12 4.37 -10.81 -7.03
C LEU A 12 4.39 -12.33 -7.17
N SER A 13 3.24 -12.99 -7.04
CA SER A 13 3.15 -14.46 -7.13
C SER A 13 3.41 -14.98 -8.54
N GLU A 14 3.14 -14.18 -9.57
CA GLU A 14 3.31 -14.61 -10.97
C GLU A 14 4.76 -14.50 -11.46
N LYS A 15 5.51 -13.52 -10.98
CA LYS A 15 6.83 -13.17 -11.55
C LYS A 15 7.96 -13.03 -10.52
N PHE A 16 7.66 -12.99 -9.24
CA PHE A 16 8.60 -12.56 -8.20
C PHE A 16 8.47 -13.40 -6.92
N LYS A 17 8.76 -12.77 -5.78
CA LYS A 17 8.75 -13.39 -4.45
C LYS A 17 7.39 -13.21 -3.79
N ILE A 18 6.83 -14.30 -3.26
CA ILE A 18 5.59 -14.27 -2.48
C ILE A 18 5.81 -13.51 -1.17
N PRO A 19 5.05 -12.42 -0.91
CA PRO A 19 5.13 -11.69 0.35
C PRO A 19 4.53 -12.49 1.51
N SER A 20 5.17 -12.41 2.68
CA SER A 20 4.68 -13.06 3.92
C SER A 20 3.82 -12.14 4.78
N SER A 21 3.77 -10.85 4.44
CA SER A 21 2.94 -9.86 5.10
C SER A 21 2.45 -8.80 4.12
N MET A 22 1.42 -8.08 4.53
CA MET A 22 0.88 -6.95 3.79
C MET A 22 1.92 -5.86 3.51
N ALA A 23 2.76 -5.57 4.51
CA ALA A 23 3.83 -4.59 4.35
C ALA A 23 4.87 -5.07 3.33
N GLU A 24 5.22 -6.36 3.38
CA GLU A 24 6.11 -6.96 2.38
C GLU A 24 5.55 -6.88 0.96
N SER A 25 4.23 -7.02 0.78
CA SER A 25 3.60 -6.87 -0.54
C SER A 25 3.96 -5.55 -1.21
N PHE A 26 3.90 -4.42 -0.47
CA PHE A 26 4.26 -3.12 -1.04
C PHE A 26 5.77 -2.91 -1.16
N ILE A 27 6.55 -3.36 -0.18
CA ILE A 27 8.01 -3.24 -0.22
C ILE A 27 8.61 -4.01 -1.40
N TYR A 28 8.12 -5.22 -1.69
CA TYR A 28 8.61 -6.01 -2.82
C TYR A 28 8.25 -5.35 -4.16
N LEU A 29 7.06 -4.77 -4.32
CA LEU A 29 6.75 -3.98 -5.52
C LEU A 29 7.71 -2.80 -5.71
N GLY A 30 8.14 -2.14 -4.63
CA GLY A 30 9.16 -1.10 -4.69
C GLY A 30 10.55 -1.62 -5.06
N GLN A 31 10.92 -2.81 -4.60
CA GLN A 31 12.18 -3.47 -4.98
C GLN A 31 12.22 -3.81 -6.47
N GLU A 32 11.10 -4.24 -7.03
CA GLU A 32 10.92 -4.52 -8.45
C GLU A 32 10.67 -3.25 -9.29
N ARG A 33 10.76 -2.05 -8.67
CA ARG A 33 10.56 -0.73 -9.29
C ARG A 33 9.17 -0.55 -9.94
N ILE A 34 8.19 -1.32 -9.51
CA ILE A 34 6.79 -1.19 -9.91
C ILE A 34 6.17 -0.01 -9.17
N LEU A 35 6.57 0.20 -7.92
CA LEU A 35 6.28 1.41 -7.15
C LEU A 35 7.57 2.20 -6.94
N ASP A 36 7.45 3.51 -6.80
CA ASP A 36 8.55 4.27 -6.22
C ASP A 36 8.74 3.88 -4.75
N LYS A 37 9.97 4.03 -4.27
CA LYS A 37 10.35 3.60 -2.92
C LYS A 37 9.54 4.32 -1.82
N VAL A 38 9.25 5.60 -2.00
CA VAL A 38 8.54 6.42 -1.01
C VAL A 38 7.09 5.96 -0.91
N LEU A 39 6.41 5.74 -2.03
CA LEU A 39 5.05 5.21 -2.05
C LEU A 39 4.97 3.79 -1.47
N ALA A 40 5.91 2.91 -1.84
CA ALA A 40 5.98 1.56 -1.27
C ALA A 40 6.09 1.58 0.27
N GLU A 41 6.96 2.44 0.81
CA GLU A 41 7.12 2.61 2.26
C GLU A 41 5.89 3.24 2.93
N GLN A 42 5.22 4.18 2.26
CA GLN A 42 3.98 4.80 2.76
C GLN A 42 2.83 3.80 2.85
N LEU A 43 2.61 3.02 1.79
CA LEU A 43 1.59 1.98 1.74
C LEU A 43 1.89 0.85 2.74
N ALA A 44 3.15 0.44 2.89
CA ALA A 44 3.55 -0.53 3.91
C ALA A 44 3.19 -0.06 5.34
N ARG A 45 3.30 1.25 5.62
CA ARG A 45 2.92 1.83 6.93
C ARG A 45 1.41 1.94 7.13
N SER A 46 0.62 2.10 6.06
CA SER A 46 -0.86 2.16 6.14
C SER A 46 -1.45 0.89 6.79
N GLY A 47 -0.77 -0.26 6.64
CA GLY A 47 -1.00 -1.51 7.37
C GLY A 47 -1.04 -1.36 8.90
N GLY A 48 -0.13 -0.57 9.46
CA GLY A 48 0.01 -0.33 10.90
C GLY A 48 -1.07 0.59 11.45
N LEU A 49 -1.66 1.45 10.63
CA LEU A 49 -2.64 2.44 11.11
C LEU A 49 -4.00 1.82 11.42
N ARG A 50 -4.38 0.74 10.72
CA ARG A 50 -5.51 -0.12 11.12
C ARG A 50 -5.31 -0.67 12.55
N ASN A 51 -4.07 -0.96 12.95
CA ASN A 51 -3.74 -1.45 14.29
C ASN A 51 -3.68 -0.33 15.34
N VAL A 52 -3.28 0.88 14.98
CA VAL A 52 -3.25 2.04 15.90
C VAL A 52 -4.66 2.60 16.11
N ALA A 53 -5.44 2.81 15.05
CA ALA A 53 -6.80 3.30 15.14
C ALA A 53 -7.69 2.38 15.99
N VAL A 54 -7.54 1.05 15.82
CA VAL A 54 -8.27 0.04 16.62
C VAL A 54 -7.85 0.03 18.10
N ARG A 55 -6.56 0.27 18.41
CA ARG A 55 -6.07 0.28 19.79
C ARG A 55 -6.34 1.59 20.54
N GLU A 56 -6.39 2.72 19.84
CA GLU A 56 -6.46 4.09 20.40
C GLU A 56 -7.87 4.71 20.37
N TYR A 57 -8.93 3.94 20.07
CA TYR A 57 -10.33 4.43 19.97
C TYR A 57 -10.84 5.25 21.17
N MET A 58 -10.15 5.27 22.31
CA MET A 58 -10.54 6.04 23.49
C MET A 58 -9.98 7.47 23.54
N ASN A 59 -8.99 7.84 22.72
CA ASN A 59 -8.30 9.14 22.78
C ASN A 59 -8.10 9.86 21.42
N LEU A 60 -8.72 9.38 20.34
CA LEU A 60 -8.42 9.87 18.99
C LEU A 60 -8.96 11.28 18.71
N ASP A 61 -8.03 12.17 18.35
CA ASP A 61 -8.29 13.46 17.72
C ASP A 61 -8.85 13.24 16.30
N TRP A 62 -10.08 13.69 16.07
CA TRP A 62 -10.79 13.52 14.80
C TRP A 62 -10.09 14.21 13.63
N GLU A 63 -9.29 15.26 13.86
CA GLU A 63 -8.52 15.91 12.80
C GLU A 63 -7.41 14.98 12.27
N ILE A 64 -6.78 14.21 13.14
CA ILE A 64 -5.76 13.22 12.76
C ILE A 64 -6.40 12.09 11.96
N VAL A 65 -7.54 11.57 12.40
CA VAL A 65 -8.27 10.52 11.67
C VAL A 65 -8.65 10.99 10.27
N HIS A 66 -9.18 12.22 10.14
CA HIS A 66 -9.56 12.79 8.86
C HIS A 66 -8.36 13.03 7.94
N ALA A 67 -7.31 13.68 8.43
CA ALA A 67 -6.10 13.96 7.64
C ALA A 67 -5.44 12.66 7.14
N VAL A 68 -5.40 11.64 7.99
CA VAL A 68 -4.83 10.33 7.64
C VAL A 68 -5.72 9.59 6.63
N SER A 69 -7.05 9.65 6.81
CA SER A 69 -8.00 9.03 5.88
C SER A 69 -7.92 9.66 4.49
N VAL A 70 -7.80 10.99 4.39
CA VAL A 70 -7.67 11.70 3.11
C VAL A 70 -6.30 11.42 2.46
N LYS A 71 -5.20 11.52 3.22
CA LYS A 71 -3.86 11.30 2.69
C LYS A 71 -3.67 9.91 2.10
N HIS A 72 -4.28 8.89 2.71
CA HIS A 72 -4.18 7.53 2.19
C HIS A 72 -4.98 7.30 0.90
N LEU A 73 -6.00 8.11 0.59
CA LEU A 73 -6.71 7.99 -0.69
C LEU A 73 -5.79 8.35 -1.85
N ASP A 74 -4.94 9.37 -1.69
CA ASP A 74 -3.96 9.76 -2.71
C ASP A 74 -2.89 8.67 -2.90
N ASP A 75 -2.42 8.04 -1.82
CA ASP A 75 -1.47 6.92 -1.89
C ASP A 75 -2.07 5.73 -2.70
N PHE A 76 -3.37 5.44 -2.53
CA PHE A 76 -4.04 4.37 -3.29
C PHE A 76 -4.29 4.74 -4.76
N ALA A 77 -4.53 6.02 -5.07
CA ALA A 77 -4.63 6.49 -6.45
C ALA A 77 -3.28 6.32 -7.16
N GLN A 78 -2.20 6.79 -6.53
CA GLN A 78 -0.83 6.64 -7.05
C GLN A 78 -0.44 5.16 -7.23
N PHE A 79 -0.85 4.29 -6.30
CA PHE A 79 -0.69 2.85 -6.46
C PHE A 79 -1.36 2.32 -7.74
N GLY A 80 -2.61 2.74 -7.99
CA GLY A 80 -3.36 2.33 -9.18
C GLY A 80 -2.66 2.77 -10.47
N ASP A 81 -2.23 4.03 -10.53
CA ASP A 81 -1.53 4.59 -11.69
C ASP A 81 -0.22 3.85 -11.97
N ALA A 82 0.58 3.59 -10.93
CA ALA A 82 1.85 2.88 -11.06
C ALA A 82 1.67 1.43 -11.55
N VAL A 83 0.65 0.72 -11.05
CA VAL A 83 0.33 -0.63 -11.53
C VAL A 83 -0.14 -0.62 -12.99
N MET A 84 -0.94 0.36 -13.38
CA MET A 84 -1.41 0.50 -14.78
C MET A 84 -0.26 0.82 -15.73
N GLU A 85 0.65 1.72 -15.35
CA GLU A 85 1.85 2.03 -16.13
C GLU A 85 2.73 0.79 -16.28
N TRP A 86 2.95 0.04 -15.19
CA TRP A 86 3.69 -1.22 -15.25
C TRP A 86 3.02 -2.24 -16.16
N LEU A 87 1.71 -2.44 -16.08
CA LEU A 87 0.97 -3.37 -16.94
C LEU A 87 1.14 -3.03 -18.43
N HIS A 88 1.09 -1.75 -18.80
CA HIS A 88 1.33 -1.32 -20.18
C HIS A 88 2.77 -1.59 -20.65
N SER A 89 3.76 -1.52 -19.75
CA SER A 89 5.17 -1.82 -20.08
C SER A 89 5.45 -3.32 -20.29
N GLN A 90 4.50 -4.19 -19.99
CA GLN A 90 4.63 -5.65 -20.10
C GLN A 90 3.97 -6.23 -21.36
N GLN A 91 3.32 -5.40 -22.20
CA GLN A 91 2.77 -5.74 -23.52
C GLN A 91 3.79 -5.51 -24.63
#